data_AF-A0A921NZA6-F1
#
_entry.id   AF-A0A921NZA6-F1
#
_cell.length_a   1.000
_cell.length_b   1.000
_cell.length_c   1.000
_cell.angle_alpha   90.00
_cell.angle_beta   90.00
_cell.angle_gamma   90.00
#
_symmetry.space_group_name_H-M   'P 1'
#
loop_
_entity.id
_entity.type
_entity.pdbx_description
1 polymer ?
#
loop_
_entity_poly.entity_id
_entity_poly.type
_entity_poly.pdbx_seq_one_letter_code
_entity_poly.pdbx_strand_id
1 'polypeptide(L)'
;MTVITRPEGERRASEILEQAEEQYREVLEDLKSVRMALRDRSDLAEGEIRRVLTEFRRVAQTVFDERKRLEELRKRRCGIVHDYALDFDALRGEIGSRLDRLRDAGAAGTFPG
;
A
#
# COMPACT_ATOMS: atom_id res chain seq x y z
N MET A 1 24.48 5.56 -13.72
CA MET A 1 23.17 4.90 -13.60
C MET A 1 22.87 4.76 -12.12
N THR A 2 22.22 5.77 -11.54
CA THR A 2 21.90 5.80 -10.11
C THR A 2 20.58 5.08 -9.95
N VAL A 3 20.63 3.76 -9.79
CA VAL A 3 19.45 2.97 -9.48
C VAL A 3 18.90 3.52 -8.16
N ILE A 4 17.71 4.12 -8.17
CA ILE A 4 16.97 4.42 -6.94
C ILE A 4 16.46 3.07 -6.43
N THR A 5 17.37 2.27 -5.90
CA THR A 5 17.02 1.07 -5.14
C THR A 5 16.23 1.55 -3.95
N ARG A 6 14.96 1.12 -3.83
CA ARG A 6 14.23 1.21 -2.55
C ARG A 6 15.18 0.70 -1.46
N PRO A 7 15.45 1.48 -0.40
CA PRO A 7 16.30 1.05 0.68
C PRO A 7 15.76 -0.30 1.19
N GLU A 8 16.62 -1.25 1.52
CA GLU A 8 16.22 -2.63 1.84
C GLU A 8 15.18 -2.70 2.97
N GLY A 9 15.19 -1.72 3.89
CA GLY A 9 14.18 -1.57 4.92
C GLY A 9 12.76 -1.29 4.40
N GLU A 10 12.60 -0.61 3.27
CA GLU A 10 11.31 -0.39 2.63
C GLU A 10 10.76 -1.63 1.94
N ARG A 11 11.64 -2.44 1.32
CA ARG A 11 11.25 -3.74 0.74
C ARG A 11 10.77 -4.70 1.82
N ARG A 12 11.55 -4.89 2.89
CA ARG A 12 11.17 -5.73 4.03
C ARG A 12 9.87 -5.27 4.70
N ALA A 13 9.68 -3.95 4.84
CA ALA A 13 8.43 -3.42 5.39
C ALA A 13 7.23 -3.68 4.49
N SER A 14 7.39 -3.65 3.16
CA SER A 14 6.32 -3.98 2.20
C SER A 14 5.98 -5.47 2.23
N GLU A 15 6.99 -6.34 2.31
CA GLU A 15 6.81 -7.79 2.43
C GLU A 15 6.05 -8.17 3.71
N ILE A 16 6.42 -7.56 4.85
CA ILE A 16 5.71 -7.75 6.13
C ILE A 16 4.25 -7.28 6.03
N LEU A 17 4.00 -6.19 5.30
CA LEU A 17 2.65 -5.65 5.09
C LEU A 17 1.79 -6.59 4.25
N GLU A 18 2.34 -7.09 3.13
CA GLU A 18 1.67 -8.06 2.26
C GLU A 18 1.37 -9.37 3.00
N GLN A 19 2.32 -9.85 3.80
CA GLN A 19 2.12 -11.02 4.65
C GLN A 19 0.99 -10.80 5.68
N ALA A 20 0.91 -9.61 6.28
CA ALA A 20 -0.17 -9.27 7.20
C ALA A 20 -1.53 -9.20 6.48
N GLU A 21 -1.60 -8.62 5.28
CA GLU A 21 -2.82 -8.60 4.47
C GLU A 21 -3.32 -10.01 4.09
N GLU A 22 -2.41 -10.92 3.76
CA GLU A 22 -2.71 -12.33 3.47
C GLU A 22 -3.31 -13.02 4.71
N GLN A 23 -2.64 -12.88 5.87
CA GLN A 23 -3.13 -13.45 7.13
C GLN A 23 -4.51 -12.94 7.51
N TYR A 24 -4.79 -11.65 7.32
CA TYR A 24 -6.12 -11.10 7.58
C TYR A 24 -7.19 -11.66 6.65
N ARG A 25 -6.85 -11.94 5.38
CA ARG A 25 -7.77 -12.58 4.44
C ARG A 25 -8.11 -14.00 4.90
N GLU A 26 -7.11 -14.79 5.26
CA GLU A 26 -7.29 -16.15 5.78
C GLU A 26 -8.18 -16.16 7.03
N VAL A 27 -7.89 -15.28 8.00
CA VAL A 27 -8.69 -15.15 9.23
C VAL A 27 -10.15 -14.80 8.91
N LEU A 28 -10.42 -13.91 7.95
CA LEU A 28 -11.79 -13.58 7.55
C LEU A 28 -12.52 -14.75 6.89
N GLU A 29 -11.82 -15.58 6.13
CA GLU A 29 -12.37 -16.79 5.49
C GLU A 29 -12.70 -17.87 6.52
N ASP A 30 -11.80 -18.12 7.47
CA ASP A 30 -12.01 -19.03 8.60
C ASP A 30 -13.22 -18.60 9.43
N LEU A 31 -13.26 -17.31 9.75
CA LEU A 31 -14.35 -16.70 10.51
C LEU A 31 -15.69 -16.85 9.76
N LYS A 32 -15.72 -16.63 8.43
CA LYS A 32 -16.92 -16.85 7.61
C LYS A 32 -17.38 -18.31 7.66
N SER A 33 -16.44 -19.25 7.61
CA SER A 33 -16.70 -20.68 7.67
C SER A 33 -17.30 -21.09 9.02
N VAL A 34 -16.75 -20.57 10.13
CA VAL A 34 -17.31 -20.75 11.48
C VAL A 34 -18.74 -20.21 11.59
N ARG A 35 -19.01 -19.01 11.04
CA ARG A 35 -20.36 -18.45 11.02
C ARG A 35 -21.36 -19.33 10.26
N MET A 36 -20.95 -19.89 9.12
CA MET A 36 -21.81 -20.79 8.35
C MET A 36 -22.07 -22.10 9.11
N ALA A 37 -21.04 -22.69 9.70
CA ALA A 37 -21.16 -23.90 10.51
C ALA A 37 -22.07 -23.72 11.73
N LEU A 38 -22.03 -22.56 12.39
CA LEU A 38 -22.93 -22.22 13.51
C LEU A 38 -24.37 -22.00 13.05
N ARG A 39 -24.60 -21.50 11.84
CA ARG A 39 -25.96 -21.29 11.31
C ARG A 39 -26.66 -22.60 10.98
N ASP A 40 -25.92 -23.61 10.54
CA ASP A 40 -26.47 -24.92 10.18
C ASP A 40 -26.70 -25.84 11.39
N ARG A 41 -26.18 -25.49 12.58
CA ARG A 41 -26.47 -26.21 13.82
C ARG A 41 -27.73 -25.66 14.50
N SER A 42 -28.81 -26.42 14.42
CA SER A 42 -30.10 -26.17 15.08
C SER A 42 -30.11 -26.44 16.61
N ASP A 43 -29.02 -27.00 17.11
CA ASP A 43 -28.84 -27.60 18.44
C ASP A 43 -28.11 -26.69 19.44
N LEU A 44 -27.63 -25.53 19.00
CA LEU A 44 -27.01 -24.52 19.86
C LEU A 44 -28.05 -23.51 20.37
N ALA A 45 -27.95 -23.13 21.63
CA ALA A 45 -28.80 -22.10 22.20
C ALA A 45 -28.55 -20.77 21.46
N GLU A 46 -29.63 -20.12 21.00
CA GLU A 46 -29.55 -18.89 20.19
C GLU A 46 -28.71 -17.77 20.85
N GLY A 47 -28.67 -17.74 22.20
CA GLY A 47 -27.84 -16.82 22.97
C GLY A 47 -26.32 -17.05 22.80
N GLU A 48 -25.88 -18.30 22.71
CA GLU A 48 -24.46 -18.64 22.49
C GLU A 48 -24.03 -18.28 21.07
N ILE A 49 -24.89 -18.56 20.07
CA ILE A 49 -24.65 -18.15 18.68
C ILE A 49 -24.52 -16.62 18.59
N ARG A 50 -25.43 -15.86 19.22
CA ARG A 50 -25.38 -14.39 19.22
C ARG A 50 -24.14 -13.84 19.91
N ARG A 51 -23.69 -14.47 21.00
CA ARG A 51 -22.45 -14.09 21.71
C ARG A 51 -21.23 -14.29 20.81
N VAL A 52 -21.11 -15.45 20.19
CA VAL A 52 -20.00 -15.76 19.26
C VAL A 52 -20.02 -14.83 18.05
N LEU A 53 -21.20 -14.52 17.49
CA LEU A 53 -21.33 -13.56 16.38
C LEU A 53 -20.93 -12.13 16.76
N THR A 54 -21.19 -11.72 18.00
CA THR A 54 -20.79 -10.40 18.50
C THR A 54 -19.28 -10.30 18.64
N GLU A 55 -18.65 -11.31 19.25
CA GLU A 55 -17.19 -11.38 19.34
C GLU A 55 -16.53 -11.49 17.96
N PHE A 56 -17.12 -12.26 17.04
CA PHE A 56 -16.72 -12.31 15.63
C PHE A 56 -16.72 -10.91 15.00
N ARG A 57 -17.80 -10.14 15.18
CA ARG A 57 -17.92 -8.80 14.57
C ARG A 57 -16.86 -7.86 15.14
N ARG A 58 -16.56 -7.98 16.43
CA ARG A 58 -15.52 -7.21 17.10
C ARG A 58 -14.13 -7.52 16.54
N VAL A 59 -13.77 -8.80 16.43
CA VAL A 59 -12.47 -9.23 15.88
C VAL A 59 -12.34 -8.79 14.42
N ALA A 60 -13.38 -8.99 13.61
CA ALA A 60 -13.38 -8.54 12.21
C ALA A 60 -13.21 -7.03 12.08
N GLN A 61 -13.86 -6.24 12.94
CA GLN A 61 -13.70 -4.78 12.95
C GLN A 61 -12.26 -4.37 13.26
N THR A 62 -11.63 -5.01 14.26
CA THR A 62 -10.22 -4.76 14.59
C THR A 62 -9.29 -5.06 13.41
N VAL A 63 -9.54 -6.16 12.69
CA VAL A 63 -8.81 -6.50 11.47
C VAL A 63 -8.96 -5.43 10.38
N PHE A 64 -10.18 -4.93 10.15
CA PHE A 64 -10.41 -3.85 9.19
C PHE A 64 -9.75 -2.54 9.59
N ASP A 65 -9.77 -2.19 10.88
CA ASP A 65 -9.14 -0.98 11.39
C ASP A 65 -7.62 -1.03 11.19
N GLU A 66 -6.98 -2.18 11.44
CA GLU A 66 -5.53 -2.31 11.21
C GLU A 66 -5.17 -2.30 9.74
N ARG A 67 -5.96 -2.95 8.87
CA ARG A 67 -5.77 -2.81 7.42
C ARG A 67 -5.85 -1.35 6.97
N LYS A 68 -6.80 -0.57 7.51
CA LYS A 68 -6.93 0.85 7.20
C LYS A 68 -5.70 1.65 7.67
N ARG A 69 -5.18 1.38 8.87
CA ARG A 69 -3.94 1.99 9.37
C ARG A 69 -2.74 1.65 8.49
N LEU A 70 -2.65 0.40 8.03
CA LEU A 70 -1.59 -0.04 7.12
C LEU A 70 -1.66 0.70 5.77
N GLU A 71 -2.85 0.87 5.21
CA GLU A 71 -3.05 1.63 3.97
C GLU A 71 -2.68 3.10 4.12
N GLU A 72 -3.05 3.73 5.24
CA GLU A 72 -2.66 5.11 5.58
C GLU A 72 -1.14 5.24 5.73
N LEU A 73 -0.48 4.29 6.39
CA LEU A 73 0.97 4.24 6.51
C LEU A 73 1.65 4.08 5.14
N ARG A 74 1.09 3.24 4.25
CA ARG A 74 1.57 3.06 2.88
C ARG A 74 1.49 4.35 2.07
N LYS A 75 0.35 5.06 2.14
CA LYS A 75 0.16 6.36 1.45
C LYS A 75 1.13 7.41 1.96
N ARG A 76 1.30 7.53 3.28
CA ARG A 76 2.25 8.47 3.90
C ARG A 76 3.70 8.17 3.53
N ARG A 77 4.10 6.90 3.53
CA ARG A 77 5.48 6.47 3.27
C ARG A 77 5.88 6.62 1.80
N CYS A 78 4.98 6.39 0.86
CA CYS A 78 5.25 6.57 -0.57
C CYS A 78 5.29 8.05 -1.01
N GLY A 79 5.10 9.02 -0.10
CA GLY A 79 5.09 10.45 -0.46
C GLY A 79 3.97 10.84 -1.42
N ILE A 80 2.90 10.03 -1.50
CA ILE A 80 1.75 10.25 -2.38
C ILE A 80 0.94 11.41 -1.79
N VAL A 81 1.38 12.64 -2.06
CA VAL A 81 0.60 13.85 -1.84
C VAL A 81 -0.37 14.06 -3.01
N HIS A 82 -0.05 13.50 -4.19
CA HIS A 82 -0.94 13.40 -5.35
C HIS A 82 -0.73 12.06 -6.05
N ASP A 83 -1.77 11.53 -6.68
CA ASP A 83 -1.91 10.18 -7.27
C ASP A 83 -1.01 9.89 -8.49
N TYR A 84 0.18 10.51 -8.54
CA TYR A 84 1.13 10.41 -9.63
C TYR A 84 2.51 10.03 -9.06
N ALA A 85 3.00 8.84 -9.42
CA ALA A 85 4.39 8.48 -9.19
C ALA A 85 5.26 9.32 -10.14
N LEU A 86 6.03 10.26 -9.59
CA LEU A 86 6.95 11.07 -10.37
C LEU A 86 8.14 10.19 -10.81
N ASP A 87 8.25 9.90 -12.10
CA ASP A 87 9.40 9.19 -12.66
C ASP A 87 10.61 10.13 -12.72
N PHE A 88 11.44 10.05 -11.67
CA PHE A 88 12.65 10.85 -11.55
C PHE A 88 13.70 10.54 -12.63
N ASP A 89 13.69 9.35 -13.23
CA ASP A 89 14.63 8.98 -14.28
C ASP A 89 14.25 9.66 -15.60
N ALA A 90 12.96 9.60 -15.96
CA ALA A 90 12.43 10.32 -17.13
C ALA A 90 12.64 11.84 -17.01
N LEU A 91 12.34 12.41 -15.83
CA LEU A 91 12.55 13.84 -15.56
C LEU A 91 14.02 14.25 -15.61
N ARG A 92 14.93 13.41 -15.10
CA ARG A 92 16.37 13.70 -15.17
C ARG A 92 16.85 13.73 -16.63
N GLY A 93 16.35 12.84 -17.47
CA GLY A 93 16.61 12.85 -18.92
C GLY A 93 16.06 14.10 -19.60
N GLU A 94 14.84 14.51 -19.25
CA GLU A 94 14.22 15.71 -19.79
C GLU A 94 14.95 17.00 -19.38
N ILE A 95 15.26 17.16 -18.10
CA ILE A 95 16.01 18.30 -17.57
C ILE A 95 17.42 18.34 -18.17
N GLY A 96 18.12 17.19 -18.23
CA GLY A 96 19.44 17.08 -18.84
C GLY A 96 19.42 17.54 -20.31
N SER A 97 18.46 17.04 -21.09
CA SER A 97 18.29 17.42 -22.50
C SER A 97 18.03 18.92 -22.69
N ARG A 98 17.22 19.53 -21.81
CA ARG A 98 16.97 20.97 -21.83
C ARG A 98 18.24 21.77 -21.49
N LEU A 99 19.01 21.33 -20.51
CA LEU A 99 20.27 21.96 -20.12
C LEU A 99 21.34 21.83 -21.21
N ASP A 100 21.41 20.69 -21.89
CA ASP A 100 22.33 20.49 -23.02
C ASP A 100 22.00 21.44 -24.18
N ARG A 101 20.70 21.57 -24.53
CA ARG A 101 20.27 22.57 -25.53
C ARG A 101 20.61 24.00 -25.14
N LEU A 102 20.48 24.36 -23.85
CA LEU A 102 20.88 25.68 -23.36
C LEU A 102 22.39 25.89 -23.44
N ARG A 103 23.18 24.84 -23.17
CA ARG A 103 24.64 24.87 -23.30
C ARG A 103 25.07 25.03 -24.76
N ASP A 104 24.45 24.29 -25.67
CA ASP A 104 24.71 24.38 -27.11
C ASP A 104 24.33 25.77 -27.66
N ALA A 105 23.18 26.31 -27.25
CA ALA A 105 22.77 27.66 -27.62
C ALA A 105 23.71 28.74 -27.04
N GLY A 106 24.21 28.55 -25.81
CA GLY A 106 25.21 29.43 -25.19
C GLY A 106 26.58 29.36 -25.86
N ALA A 107 26.98 28.19 -26.37
CA ALA A 107 28.21 28.02 -27.14
C ALA A 107 28.12 28.58 -28.57
N ALA A 108 26.91 28.61 -29.15
CA ALA A 108 26.64 29.21 -30.46
C ALA A 108 26.46 30.75 -30.41
N GLY A 109 26.37 31.34 -29.21
CA GLY A 109 26.17 32.76 -28.98
C GLY A 109 27.44 33.60 -29.14
N THR A 110 28.01 33.69 -30.35
CA THR A 110 28.70 34.93 -30.73
C THR A 110 27.62 35.93 -31.08
N PHE A 111 27.23 36.78 -30.14
CA PHE A 111 26.36 37.91 -30.43
C PHE A 111 27.10 38.85 -31.39
N PRO A 112 26.58 39.13 -32.59
CA PRO A 112 27.18 40.16 -33.45
C PRO A 112 26.89 41.52 -32.81
N GLY A 113 27.96 42.20 -32.39
CA GLY A 113 27.93 43.61 -31.98
C GLY A 113 27.94 44.54 -33.18
#